data_AF-A0A852U744-F1
#
_entry.id   AF-A0A852U744-F1
#
_cell.length_a   1.000
_cell.length_b   1.000
_cell.length_c   1.000
_cell.angle_alpha   90.00
_cell.angle_beta   90.00
_cell.angle_gamma   90.00
#
_symmetry.space_group_name_H-M   'P 1'
#
loop_
_entity.id
_entity.type
_entity.pdbx_description
1 polymer ?
#
loop_
_entity_poly.entity_id
_entity_poly.type
_entity_poly.pdbx_seq_one_letter_code
_entity_poly.pdbx_strand_id
1 'polypeptide(L)'
;MAVPALTHDEQVRATLPPGLRPVLDRLAPVPREASRAASPEVEDELALLGSHLAGRSANTRRAYAADWRRRRVWCERNGRTALPADPGDVALYLASAHLTDPGAGRPANSSAAVARWSGAIAAVHTAHDLPTPTTRPPAAAVLRLLRARGSTRRPASRPLTDAEFRRLLAALPPPTSGPRPPHGGATGSPSPAPQAWAPTRSWP
;
A
#
# COMPACT_ATOMS: atom_id res chain seq x y z
N MET A 1 -20.89 -23.58 31.05
CA MET A 1 -20.16 -22.29 30.95
C MET A 1 -19.75 -22.08 29.50
N ALA A 2 -20.24 -21.03 28.84
CA ALA A 2 -19.78 -20.67 27.50
C ALA A 2 -18.40 -20.00 27.63
N VAL A 3 -17.39 -20.49 26.90
CA VAL A 3 -16.08 -19.83 26.82
C VAL A 3 -16.29 -18.50 26.08
N PRO A 4 -15.86 -17.35 26.63
CA PRO A 4 -16.00 -16.09 25.92
C PRO A 4 -15.24 -16.13 24.60
N ALA A 5 -15.80 -15.51 23.57
CA ALA A 5 -15.14 -15.40 22.28
C ALA A 5 -13.81 -14.63 22.45
N LEU A 6 -12.72 -15.21 21.96
CA LEU A 6 -11.41 -14.56 21.95
C LEU A 6 -11.48 -13.21 21.23
N THR A 7 -10.77 -12.20 21.73
CA THR A 7 -10.59 -10.91 21.07
C THR A 7 -9.86 -11.06 19.72
N HIS A 8 -9.90 -10.02 18.88
CA HIS A 8 -9.23 -10.02 17.57
C HIS A 8 -7.73 -10.35 17.70
N ASP A 9 -7.05 -9.70 18.64
CA ASP A 9 -5.61 -9.85 18.90
C ASP A 9 -5.28 -11.22 19.49
N GLU A 10 -6.09 -11.74 20.42
CA GLU A 10 -5.91 -13.09 20.97
C GLU A 10 -6.03 -14.15 19.88
N GLN A 11 -7.01 -14.01 18.99
CA GLN A 11 -7.15 -14.93 17.86
C GLN A 11 -5.97 -14.81 16.87
N VAL A 12 -5.42 -13.60 16.62
CA VAL A 12 -4.20 -13.45 15.82
C VAL A 12 -3.02 -14.17 16.50
N ARG A 13 -2.80 -13.93 17.80
CA ARG A 13 -1.76 -14.61 18.60
C ARG A 13 -1.90 -16.12 18.60
N ALA A 14 -3.14 -16.63 18.66
CA ALA A 14 -3.43 -18.07 18.67
C ALA A 14 -2.98 -18.78 17.37
N THR A 15 -2.94 -18.08 16.23
CA THR A 15 -2.44 -18.65 14.96
C THR A 15 -0.93 -18.87 14.92
N LEU A 16 -0.19 -18.21 15.80
CA LEU A 16 1.25 -18.39 15.90
C LEU A 16 1.59 -19.63 16.77
N PRO A 17 2.63 -20.40 16.40
CA PRO A 17 3.21 -21.41 17.26
C PRO A 17 3.54 -20.83 18.65
N PRO A 18 3.42 -21.61 19.74
CA PRO A 18 3.65 -21.12 21.10
C PRO A 18 4.98 -20.38 21.29
N GLY A 19 6.07 -20.88 20.68
CA GLY A 19 7.39 -20.25 20.76
C GLY A 19 7.50 -18.87 20.09
N LEU A 20 6.60 -18.52 19.16
CA LEU A 20 6.61 -17.23 18.47
C LEU A 20 5.74 -16.17 19.18
N ARG A 21 4.85 -16.56 20.10
CA ARG A 21 3.95 -15.61 20.77
C ARG A 21 4.69 -14.59 21.65
N PRO A 22 5.67 -14.98 22.50
CA PRO A 22 6.46 -14.01 23.28
C PRO A 22 7.41 -13.18 22.42
N VAL A 23 7.69 -13.62 21.19
CA VAL A 23 8.48 -12.84 20.23
C VAL A 23 7.64 -11.71 19.69
N LEU A 24 6.38 -11.98 19.33
CA LEU A 24 5.44 -10.98 18.81
C LEU A 24 5.34 -9.74 19.71
N ASP A 25 5.33 -9.94 21.03
CA ASP A 25 5.22 -8.88 22.04
C ASP A 25 6.44 -7.95 22.12
N ARG A 26 7.60 -8.42 21.65
CA ARG A 26 8.87 -7.66 21.69
C ARG A 26 9.18 -6.96 20.37
N LEU A 27 8.35 -7.15 19.34
CA LEU A 27 8.60 -6.58 18.03
C LEU A 27 8.34 -5.07 18.03
N ALA A 28 9.27 -4.35 17.42
CA ALA A 28 9.09 -2.93 17.14
C ALA A 28 8.22 -2.74 15.88
N PRO A 29 7.11 -1.97 15.95
CA PRO A 29 6.35 -1.62 14.76
C PRO A 29 7.21 -0.75 13.82
N VAL A 30 6.89 -0.76 12.53
CA VAL A 30 7.56 0.11 11.54
C VAL A 30 6.76 1.39 11.39
N PRO A 31 7.33 2.56 11.76
CA PRO A 31 6.72 3.84 11.45
C PRO A 31 6.60 4.03 9.93
N ARG A 32 5.53 4.64 9.44
CA ARG A 32 5.25 4.74 7.99
C ARG A 32 6.33 5.53 7.24
N GLU A 33 6.97 6.46 7.93
CA GLU A 33 8.07 7.29 7.47
C GLU A 33 9.38 6.51 7.31
N ALA A 34 9.62 5.51 8.17
CA ALA A 34 10.87 4.75 8.19
C ALA A 34 11.02 3.87 6.94
N SER A 35 9.93 3.49 6.25
CA SER A 35 9.97 2.65 5.04
C SER A 35 10.51 3.36 3.78
N ARG A 36 11.01 4.60 3.88
CA ARG A 36 11.47 5.40 2.74
C ARG A 36 12.99 5.39 2.52
N ALA A 37 13.78 5.09 3.54
CA ALA A 37 15.23 4.96 3.40
C ALA A 37 15.54 3.56 2.84
N ALA A 38 16.31 3.49 1.75
CA ALA A 38 16.74 2.24 1.15
C ALA A 38 18.27 2.19 1.10
N SER A 39 18.83 1.10 1.62
CA SER A 39 20.24 0.76 1.46
C SER A 39 20.51 0.25 0.03
N PRO A 40 21.76 0.26 -0.47
CA PRO A 40 22.09 -0.24 -1.81
C PRO A 40 21.59 -1.66 -2.06
N GLU A 41 21.69 -2.54 -1.07
CA GLU A 41 21.23 -3.94 -1.17
C GLU A 41 19.72 -4.03 -1.40
N VAL A 42 18.95 -3.11 -0.83
CA VAL A 42 17.50 -3.04 -1.04
C VAL A 42 17.19 -2.59 -2.46
N GLU A 43 17.99 -1.68 -3.04
CA GLU A 43 17.77 -1.24 -4.41
C GLU A 43 18.11 -2.33 -5.45
N ASP A 44 19.11 -3.17 -5.19
CA ASP A 44 19.38 -4.35 -6.04
C ASP A 44 18.21 -5.36 -6.00
N GLU A 45 17.68 -5.67 -4.80
CA GLU A 45 16.48 -6.50 -4.63
C GLU A 45 15.27 -5.90 -5.36
N LEU A 46 15.11 -4.58 -5.31
CA LEU A 46 14.01 -3.86 -5.98
C LEU A 46 14.17 -3.84 -7.50
N ALA A 47 15.38 -3.74 -8.03
CA ALA A 47 15.66 -3.82 -9.45
C ALA A 47 15.31 -5.20 -10.00
N LEU A 48 15.70 -6.26 -9.28
CA LEU A 48 15.36 -7.64 -9.64
C LEU A 48 13.84 -7.89 -9.56
N LEU A 49 13.18 -7.42 -8.49
CA LEU A 49 11.74 -7.45 -8.37
C LEU A 49 11.04 -6.70 -9.51
N GLY A 50 11.57 -5.52 -9.88
CA GLY A 50 11.04 -4.71 -10.98
C GLY A 50 11.07 -5.43 -12.31
N SER A 51 12.16 -6.14 -12.59
CA SER A 51 12.34 -6.99 -13.78
C SER A 51 11.36 -8.17 -13.77
N HIS A 52 11.27 -8.89 -12.65
CA HIS A 52 10.34 -10.02 -12.48
C HIS A 52 8.86 -9.59 -12.68
N LEU A 53 8.52 -8.36 -12.29
CA LEU A 53 7.17 -7.81 -12.41
C LEU A 53 6.93 -7.02 -13.72
N ALA A 54 7.79 -7.10 -14.74
CA ALA A 54 7.69 -6.29 -15.95
C ALA A 54 6.31 -6.39 -16.66
N GLY A 55 5.66 -7.56 -16.63
CA GLY A 55 4.32 -7.78 -17.17
C GLY A 55 3.15 -7.29 -16.28
N ARG A 56 3.44 -6.70 -15.11
CA ARG A 56 2.42 -6.16 -14.19
C ARG A 56 2.24 -4.65 -14.37
N SER A 57 1.07 -4.17 -13.96
CA SER A 57 0.76 -2.73 -14.03
C SER A 57 1.81 -1.90 -13.27
N ALA A 58 2.06 -0.67 -13.72
CA ALA A 58 2.97 0.26 -13.05
C ALA A 58 2.55 0.55 -11.59
N ASN A 59 1.25 0.48 -11.29
CA ASN A 59 0.74 0.64 -9.93
C ASN A 59 1.09 -0.58 -9.06
N THR A 60 0.95 -1.80 -9.59
CA THR A 60 1.31 -3.04 -8.87
C THR A 60 2.80 -3.07 -8.56
N ARG A 61 3.66 -2.73 -9.54
CA ARG A 61 5.11 -2.64 -9.35
C ARG A 61 5.49 -1.67 -8.24
N ARG A 62 4.93 -0.44 -8.27
CA ARG A 62 5.15 0.59 -7.23
C ARG A 62 4.68 0.13 -5.86
N ALA A 63 3.51 -0.51 -5.78
CA ALA A 63 2.98 -1.03 -4.53
C ALA A 63 3.87 -2.12 -3.94
N TYR A 64 4.32 -3.08 -4.77
CA TYR A 64 5.18 -4.18 -4.31
C TYR A 64 6.56 -3.67 -3.87
N ALA A 65 7.15 -2.70 -4.58
CA ALA A 65 8.39 -2.06 -4.18
C ALA A 65 8.27 -1.36 -2.81
N ALA A 66 7.20 -0.59 -2.60
CA ALA A 66 6.94 0.06 -1.32
C ALA A 66 6.70 -0.95 -0.18
N ASP A 67 5.96 -2.01 -0.47
CA ASP A 67 5.68 -3.09 0.49
C ASP A 67 6.99 -3.87 0.84
N TRP A 68 7.90 -4.05 -0.12
CA TRP A 68 9.21 -4.66 0.11
C TRP A 68 10.13 -3.79 0.97
N ARG A 69 10.25 -2.49 0.68
CA ARG A 69 11.02 -1.55 1.53
C ARG A 69 10.54 -1.58 2.97
N ARG A 70 9.22 -1.62 3.19
CA ARG A 70 8.64 -1.76 4.53
C ARG A 70 9.11 -3.04 5.22
N ARG A 71 9.09 -4.18 4.52
CA ARG A 71 9.55 -5.48 5.06
C ARG A 71 11.03 -5.43 5.43
N ARG A 72 11.88 -4.82 4.59
CA ARG A 72 13.33 -4.64 4.83
C ARG A 72 13.60 -3.84 6.10
N VAL A 73 12.95 -2.68 6.24
CA VAL A 73 13.10 -1.86 7.44
C VAL A 73 12.62 -2.58 8.70
N TRP A 74 11.54 -3.38 8.60
CA TRP A 74 11.10 -4.20 9.73
C TRP A 74 12.15 -5.26 10.10
N CYS A 75 12.80 -5.89 9.12
CA CYS A 75 13.86 -6.86 9.36
C CYS A 75 15.01 -6.24 10.15
N GLU A 76 15.52 -5.12 9.66
CA GLU A 76 16.67 -4.43 10.26
C GLU A 76 16.37 -4.03 11.71
N ARG A 77 15.19 -3.46 11.96
CA ARG A 77 14.77 -3.03 13.31
C ARG A 77 14.58 -4.18 14.30
N ASN A 78 14.24 -5.37 13.81
CA ASN A 78 13.93 -6.54 14.64
C ASN A 78 15.01 -7.63 14.58
N GLY A 79 16.16 -7.36 13.95
CA GLY A 79 17.27 -8.30 13.80
C GLY A 79 16.88 -9.57 13.03
N ARG A 80 16.05 -9.45 11.98
CA ARG A 80 15.54 -10.58 11.20
C ARG A 80 16.12 -10.62 9.79
N THR A 81 16.14 -11.80 9.20
CA THR A 81 16.61 -12.00 7.83
C THR A 81 15.47 -11.72 6.84
N ALA A 82 15.74 -10.86 5.86
CA ALA A 82 14.76 -10.55 4.82
C ALA A 82 14.76 -11.57 3.68
N LEU A 83 15.95 -12.12 3.35
CA LEU A 83 16.15 -13.06 2.25
C LEU A 83 17.31 -14.02 2.57
N PRO A 84 17.14 -15.35 2.42
CA PRO A 84 15.85 -16.04 2.41
C PRO A 84 15.13 -15.84 3.76
N ALA A 85 13.84 -15.52 3.73
CA ALA A 85 13.08 -15.30 4.95
C ALA A 85 12.61 -16.61 5.58
N ASP A 86 12.71 -16.70 6.90
CA ASP A 86 12.08 -17.76 7.67
C ASP A 86 10.54 -17.61 7.67
N PRO A 87 9.76 -18.69 7.44
CA PRO A 87 8.30 -18.63 7.51
C PRO A 87 7.74 -18.15 8.85
N GLY A 88 8.44 -18.37 9.97
CA GLY A 88 8.11 -17.85 11.29
C GLY A 88 8.26 -16.33 11.36
N ASP A 89 9.34 -15.78 10.82
CA ASP A 89 9.55 -14.33 10.73
C ASP A 89 8.51 -13.64 9.84
N VAL A 90 8.12 -14.29 8.73
CA VAL A 90 7.01 -13.81 7.89
C VAL A 90 5.70 -13.83 8.67
N ALA A 91 5.42 -14.88 9.44
CA ALA A 91 4.22 -14.95 10.27
C ALA A 91 4.19 -13.84 11.34
N LEU A 92 5.32 -13.59 12.00
CA LEU A 92 5.49 -12.51 12.98
C LEU A 92 5.26 -11.13 12.36
N TYR A 93 5.81 -10.88 11.16
CA TYR A 93 5.60 -9.64 10.43
C TYR A 93 4.11 -9.42 10.08
N LEU A 94 3.44 -10.43 9.52
CA LEU A 94 2.03 -10.33 9.14
C LEU A 94 1.10 -10.22 10.35
N ALA A 95 1.41 -10.94 11.44
CA ALA A 95 0.64 -10.90 12.67
C ALA A 95 0.77 -9.54 13.36
N SER A 96 1.99 -9.02 13.55
CA SER A 96 2.23 -7.70 14.15
C SER A 96 1.57 -6.58 13.34
N ALA A 97 1.59 -6.68 12.01
CA ALA A 97 0.91 -5.75 11.12
C ALA A 97 -0.63 -5.72 11.26
N HIS A 98 -1.22 -6.79 11.80
CA HIS A 98 -2.67 -6.95 11.89
C HIS A 98 -3.20 -6.93 13.34
N LEU A 99 -2.34 -6.68 14.32
CA LEU A 99 -2.78 -6.36 15.68
C LEU A 99 -3.57 -5.04 15.68
N THR A 100 -4.39 -4.87 16.72
CA THR A 100 -5.24 -3.70 16.90
C THR A 100 -4.39 -2.46 17.18
N ASP A 101 -4.69 -1.37 16.49
CA ASP A 101 -4.12 -0.06 16.79
C ASP A 101 -4.80 0.49 18.06
N PRO A 102 -4.05 0.74 19.16
CA PRO A 102 -4.61 1.26 20.41
C PRO A 102 -5.37 2.57 20.24
N GLY A 103 -4.99 3.42 19.26
CA GLY A 103 -5.64 4.70 19.01
C GLY A 103 -6.92 4.60 18.18
N ALA A 104 -7.13 3.49 17.48
CA ALA A 104 -8.25 3.33 16.54
C ALA A 104 -9.22 2.20 16.89
N GLY A 105 -8.88 1.30 17.81
CA GLY A 105 -9.72 0.18 18.24
C GLY A 105 -10.05 -0.83 17.12
N ARG A 106 -9.28 -0.81 16.03
CA ARG A 106 -9.42 -1.68 14.86
C ARG A 106 -8.03 -2.15 14.40
N PRO A 107 -7.95 -3.19 13.53
CA PRO A 107 -6.67 -3.67 13.04
C PRO A 107 -5.86 -2.54 12.38
N ALA A 108 -4.57 -2.45 12.70
CA ALA A 108 -3.69 -1.38 12.22
C ALA A 108 -3.61 -1.32 10.68
N ASN A 109 -3.76 -2.48 10.02
CA ASN A 109 -3.82 -2.61 8.57
C ASN A 109 -4.93 -3.56 8.14
N SER A 110 -5.57 -3.26 7.01
CA SER A 110 -6.62 -4.11 6.45
C SER A 110 -6.07 -5.46 5.99
N SER A 111 -6.90 -6.51 6.01
CA SER A 111 -6.51 -7.83 5.49
C SER A 111 -6.03 -7.79 4.04
N ALA A 112 -6.63 -6.91 3.22
CA ALA A 112 -6.23 -6.72 1.83
C ALA A 112 -4.81 -6.12 1.70
N ALA A 113 -4.45 -5.17 2.57
CA ALA A 113 -3.08 -4.62 2.60
C ALA A 113 -2.08 -5.69 3.00
N VAL A 114 -2.35 -6.42 4.10
CA VAL A 114 -1.44 -7.48 4.60
C VAL A 114 -1.31 -8.63 3.60
N ALA A 115 -2.38 -9.00 2.89
CA ALA A 115 -2.33 -9.97 1.81
C ALA A 115 -1.44 -9.50 0.65
N ARG A 116 -1.54 -8.22 0.25
CA ARG A 116 -0.65 -7.64 -0.77
C ARG A 116 0.82 -7.67 -0.33
N TRP A 117 1.10 -7.37 0.94
CA TRP A 117 2.46 -7.44 1.49
C TRP A 117 3.03 -8.85 1.38
N SER A 118 2.22 -9.88 1.66
CA SER A 118 2.64 -11.27 1.44
C SER A 118 2.92 -11.58 -0.04
N GLY A 119 2.15 -10.99 -0.96
CA GLY A 119 2.40 -11.08 -2.40
C GLY A 119 3.75 -10.47 -2.81
N ALA A 120 4.12 -9.33 -2.23
CA ALA A 120 5.42 -8.71 -2.45
C ALA A 120 6.58 -9.59 -1.95
N ILE A 121 6.45 -10.15 -0.73
CA ILE A 121 7.45 -11.08 -0.17
C ILE A 121 7.63 -12.30 -1.08
N ALA A 122 6.52 -12.88 -1.56
CA ALA A 122 6.56 -14.01 -2.47
C ALA A 122 7.25 -13.67 -3.80
N ALA A 123 6.88 -12.54 -4.40
CA ALA A 123 7.46 -12.08 -5.66
C ALA A 123 8.97 -11.85 -5.56
N VAL A 124 9.45 -11.27 -4.45
CA VAL A 124 10.90 -11.12 -4.23
C VAL A 124 11.58 -12.48 -4.14
N HIS A 125 11.06 -13.42 -3.34
CA HIS A 125 11.67 -14.75 -3.26
C HIS A 125 11.71 -15.43 -4.63
N THR A 126 10.63 -15.38 -5.40
CA THR A 126 10.60 -15.96 -6.75
C THR A 126 11.56 -15.24 -7.71
N ALA A 127 11.71 -13.92 -7.60
CA ALA A 127 12.66 -13.17 -8.43
C ALA A 127 14.12 -13.56 -8.15
N HIS A 128 14.41 -14.05 -6.94
CA HIS A 128 15.71 -14.59 -6.52
C HIS A 128 15.81 -16.13 -6.64
N ASP A 129 14.86 -16.78 -7.31
CA ASP A 129 14.80 -18.26 -7.43
C ASP A 129 14.75 -19.00 -6.08
N LEU A 130 14.23 -18.34 -5.05
CA LEU A 130 14.10 -18.88 -3.70
C LEU A 130 12.69 -19.41 -3.42
N PRO A 131 12.57 -20.44 -2.55
CA PRO A 131 11.26 -20.94 -2.14
C PRO A 131 10.47 -19.86 -1.40
N THR A 132 9.19 -19.74 -1.73
CA THR A 132 8.31 -18.75 -1.11
C THR A 132 7.93 -19.13 0.32
N PRO A 133 8.22 -18.28 1.33
CA PRO A 133 7.90 -18.58 2.74
C PRO A 133 6.41 -18.38 3.07
N THR A 134 5.66 -17.62 2.28
CA THR A 134 4.25 -17.27 2.56
C THR A 134 3.28 -18.44 2.42
N THR A 135 3.68 -19.50 1.70
CA THR A 135 2.90 -20.74 1.54
C THR A 135 3.28 -21.79 2.59
N ARG A 136 4.33 -21.54 3.39
CA ARG A 136 4.79 -22.45 4.44
C ARG A 136 4.17 -22.10 5.79
N PRO A 137 3.84 -23.09 6.64
CA PRO A 137 3.54 -22.81 8.05
C PRO A 137 4.76 -22.19 8.74
N PRO A 138 4.56 -21.25 9.69
CA PRO A 138 3.27 -20.75 10.17
C PRO A 138 2.67 -19.59 9.35
N ALA A 139 3.40 -18.98 8.41
CA ALA A 139 2.91 -17.83 7.63
C ALA A 139 1.58 -18.09 6.89
N ALA A 140 1.43 -19.28 6.31
CA ALA A 140 0.21 -19.69 5.63
C ALA A 140 -1.02 -19.76 6.58
N ALA A 141 -0.82 -20.05 7.87
CA ALA A 141 -1.91 -20.08 8.86
C ALA A 141 -2.42 -18.66 9.16
N VAL A 142 -1.51 -17.71 9.37
CA VAL A 142 -1.85 -16.29 9.55
C VAL A 142 -2.63 -15.78 8.35
N LEU A 143 -2.13 -16.01 7.13
CA LEU A 143 -2.82 -15.55 5.91
C LEU A 143 -4.21 -16.15 5.73
N ARG A 144 -4.44 -17.40 6.14
CA ARG A 144 -5.78 -18.01 6.13
C ARG A 144 -6.73 -17.29 7.09
N LEU A 145 -6.29 -16.97 8.30
CA LEU A 145 -7.07 -16.16 9.26
C LEU A 145 -7.45 -14.80 8.65
N LEU A 146 -6.46 -14.10 8.07
CA LEU A 146 -6.68 -12.77 7.50
C LEU A 146 -7.71 -12.78 6.36
N ARG A 147 -7.69 -13.80 5.51
CA ARG A 147 -8.66 -13.97 4.42
C ARG A 147 -10.07 -14.25 4.95
N ALA A 148 -10.19 -15.11 5.95
CA ALA A 148 -11.48 -15.41 6.59
C ALA A 148 -12.15 -14.14 7.16
N ARG A 149 -11.35 -13.20 7.67
CA ARG A 149 -11.84 -11.93 8.23
C ARG A 149 -12.03 -10.80 7.21
N GLY A 150 -11.23 -10.80 6.15
CA GLY A 150 -11.21 -9.73 5.16
C GLY A 150 -12.43 -9.68 4.23
N SER A 151 -13.31 -10.68 4.30
CA SER A 151 -14.52 -10.78 3.47
C SER A 151 -15.69 -9.95 4.01
N THR A 152 -15.46 -8.68 4.37
CA THR A 152 -16.54 -7.70 4.46
C THR A 152 -16.55 -6.93 3.15
N ARG A 153 -17.52 -7.21 2.28
CA ARG A 153 -17.78 -6.45 1.06
C ARG A 153 -17.71 -4.96 1.39
N ARG A 154 -16.84 -4.19 0.70
CA ARG A 154 -16.86 -2.73 0.80
C ARG A 154 -18.32 -2.29 0.57
N PRO A 155 -18.92 -1.50 1.47
CA PRO A 155 -20.25 -0.95 1.20
C PRO A 155 -20.14 -0.26 -0.16
N ALA A 156 -20.96 -0.69 -1.12
CA ALA A 156 -21.03 0.02 -2.38
C ALA A 156 -21.48 1.44 -2.02
N SER A 157 -20.69 2.44 -2.40
CA SER A 157 -21.15 3.82 -2.29
C SER A 157 -22.44 3.90 -3.08
N ARG A 158 -23.53 4.38 -2.45
CA ARG A 158 -24.75 4.67 -3.20
C ARG A 158 -24.41 5.70 -4.27
N PRO A 159 -24.87 5.53 -5.53
CA PRO A 159 -24.76 6.59 -6.53
C PRO A 159 -25.39 7.88 -5.99
N LEU A 160 -24.73 9.02 -6.19
CA LEU A 160 -25.36 10.32 -5.95
C LEU A 160 -26.59 10.44 -6.84
N THR A 161 -27.69 10.92 -6.27
CA THR A 161 -28.82 11.35 -7.09
C THR A 161 -28.47 12.64 -7.82
N ASP A 162 -29.14 12.87 -8.95
CA ASP A 162 -29.00 14.11 -9.71
C ASP A 162 -29.32 15.36 -8.86
N ALA A 163 -30.30 15.28 -7.96
CA ALA A 163 -30.63 16.36 -7.04
C ALA A 163 -29.50 16.64 -6.02
N GLU A 164 -28.85 15.60 -5.48
CA GLU A 164 -27.71 15.74 -4.57
C GLU A 164 -26.49 16.33 -5.30
N PHE A 165 -26.24 15.89 -6.52
CA PHE A 165 -25.18 16.44 -7.36
C PHE A 165 -25.41 17.92 -7.66
N ARG A 166 -26.63 18.31 -8.05
CA ARG A 166 -27.00 19.72 -8.28
C ARG A 166 -26.86 20.57 -7.03
N ARG A 167 -27.19 20.04 -5.83
CA ARG A 167 -26.96 20.75 -4.56
C ARG A 167 -25.48 20.97 -4.26
N LEU A 168 -24.63 19.97 -4.51
CA LEU A 168 -23.18 20.09 -4.34
C LEU A 168 -22.59 21.14 -5.30
N LEU A 169 -23.06 21.16 -6.55
CA LEU A 169 -22.64 22.17 -7.53
C LEU A 169 -23.05 23.59 -7.12
N ALA A 170 -24.27 23.76 -6.59
CA ALA A 170 -24.75 25.05 -6.12
C ALA A 170 -24.03 25.55 -4.86
N ALA A 171 -23.46 24.64 -4.06
CA ALA A 171 -22.70 24.95 -2.84
C ALA A 171 -21.21 25.23 -3.11
N LEU A 172 -20.72 25.02 -4.34
CA LEU A 172 -19.35 25.39 -4.70
C LEU A 172 -19.24 26.92 -4.68
N PRO A 173 -18.16 27.48 -4.12
CA PRO A 173 -17.89 28.91 -4.27
C PRO A 173 -17.79 29.24 -5.76
N PRO A 174 -18.19 30.45 -6.18
CA PRO A 174 -17.99 30.87 -7.56
C PRO A 174 -16.51 30.68 -7.92
N PRO A 175 -16.20 30.28 -9.16
CA PRO A 175 -14.82 30.06 -9.57
C PRO A 175 -14.04 31.31 -9.20
N THR A 176 -13.00 31.14 -8.38
CA THR A 176 -12.12 32.25 -8.02
C THR A 176 -11.44 32.70 -9.30
N SER A 177 -12.01 33.70 -9.97
CA SER A 177 -11.41 34.46 -11.05
C SER A 177 -10.32 35.37 -10.48
N GLY A 178 -9.37 34.77 -9.77
CA GLY A 178 -8.07 35.38 -9.54
C GLY A 178 -7.23 35.22 -10.81
N PRO A 179 -6.41 36.21 -11.19
CA PRO A 179 -5.51 36.06 -12.32
C PRO A 179 -4.65 34.81 -12.10
N ARG A 180 -4.74 33.86 -13.03
CA ARG A 180 -3.89 32.68 -13.08
C ARG A 180 -2.43 33.16 -13.11
N PRO A 181 -1.57 32.78 -12.16
CA PRO A 181 -0.19 33.26 -12.14
C PRO A 181 0.49 32.85 -13.46
N PRO A 182 1.27 33.76 -14.07
CA PRO A 182 1.98 33.44 -15.29
C PRO A 182 2.99 32.34 -15.00
N HIS A 183 2.95 31.27 -15.80
CA HIS A 183 4.00 30.26 -15.80
C HIS A 183 5.30 30.95 -16.23
N GLY A 184 6.23 31.13 -15.28
CA GLY A 184 7.51 31.75 -15.55
C GLY A 184 8.33 30.93 -16.53
N GLY A 185 8.53 31.47 -17.73
CA GLY A 185 9.49 31.00 -18.72
C GLY A 185 10.17 32.20 -19.39
N ALA A 186 11.37 32.52 -18.92
CA ALA A 186 12.41 33.24 -19.67
C ALA A 186 12.67 32.48 -21.00
N THR A 187 13.03 33.01 -22.16
CA THR A 187 13.67 34.26 -22.65
C THR A 187 13.52 34.24 -24.18
N GLY A 188 13.40 35.40 -24.84
CA GLY A 188 13.60 35.50 -26.31
C GLY A 188 12.99 36.75 -26.95
N SER A 189 13.85 37.68 -27.35
CA SER A 189 13.57 38.98 -28.00
C SER A 189 12.69 38.95 -29.28
N PRO A 190 12.17 40.12 -29.73
CA PRO A 190 11.02 40.19 -30.64
C PRO A 190 11.41 40.34 -32.11
N SER A 191 10.53 39.88 -33.01
CA SER A 191 10.49 40.32 -34.41
C SER A 191 9.08 40.18 -35.01
N PRO A 192 8.72 40.99 -36.02
CA PRO A 192 7.43 41.68 -36.03
C PRO A 192 6.35 41.01 -36.90
N ALA A 193 5.11 41.44 -36.65
CA ALA A 193 3.93 41.27 -37.50
C ALA A 193 4.22 41.74 -38.95
N PRO A 194 3.50 41.29 -40.01
CA PRO A 194 2.04 41.37 -40.11
C PRO A 194 1.42 40.11 -40.78
N GLN A 195 0.11 39.86 -40.81
CA GLN A 195 -0.88 40.57 -41.60
C GLN A 195 -2.29 40.07 -41.29
N ALA A 196 -3.22 40.96 -41.61
CA ALA A 196 -4.65 40.88 -41.41
C ALA A 196 -5.35 39.69 -42.10
N TRP A 197 -6.41 39.22 -41.46
CA TRP A 197 -7.61 38.72 -42.13
C TRP A 197 -8.80 39.24 -41.34
N ALA A 198 -9.44 40.27 -41.89
CA ALA A 198 -10.77 40.72 -41.52
C ALA A 198 -11.79 40.01 -42.43
N PRO A 199 -13.07 40.00 -42.04
CA PRO A 199 -13.97 38.87 -42.22
C PRO A 199 -14.76 38.94 -43.52
N THR A 200 -15.31 37.81 -43.95
CA THR A 200 -16.69 37.67 -44.43
C THR A 200 -16.88 36.27 -45.02
N ARG A 201 -17.90 35.56 -44.57
CA ARG A 201 -19.08 35.32 -45.43
C ARG A 201 -20.19 34.64 -44.65
N SER A 202 -21.35 35.10 -45.05
CA SER A 202 -22.70 34.89 -44.60
C SER A 202 -23.32 33.65 -45.26
N TRP A 203 -24.24 33.02 -44.51
CA TRP A 203 -25.51 32.36 -44.95
C TRP A 203 -25.43 30.91 -45.45
N PRO A 204 -26.56 30.15 -45.46
CA PRO A 204 -27.98 30.53 -45.27
C PRO A 204 -28.61 30.19 -43.91
#